data_AF-A0A438BK97-F1
#
_entry.id   AF-A0A438BK97-F1
#
_cell.length_a   1.000
_cell.length_b   1.000
_cell.length_c   1.000
_cell.angle_alpha   90.00
_cell.angle_beta   90.00
_cell.angle_gamma   90.00
#
_symmetry.space_group_name_H-M   'P 1'
#
loop_
_entity.id
_entity.type
_entity.pdbx_description
1 polymer ?
#
loop_
_entity_poly.entity_id
_entity_poly.type
_entity_poly.pdbx_seq_one_letter_code
_entity_poly.pdbx_strand_id
1 'polypeptide(L)'
;MTTPANASVFVDEDTTEAQVPSDANNAEIVVKGRNVEVPDHFRVYVSEKLARLERFDPTIYHFDVELQHERNRRQAKSCQRVEITARGKGPVVRAEASADSFYAAFESVTAKLESRLRRTKDRRKVHYGEKTPVSVAQATAALARDDTLAIDHGLSLDGEAPPGPGQIVRTKVHSAEPMTVDDALYEMELVGHDFYLFHDKETDRPSVVYRRHAFDYGLIRLA
;
A
#
# COMPACT_ATOMS: atom_id res chain seq x y z
N MET A 1 70.84 3.94 -52.70
CA MET A 1 69.47 3.43 -52.50
C MET A 1 68.97 4.05 -51.20
N THR A 2 68.56 5.31 -51.20
CA THR A 2 67.20 5.84 -51.51
C THR A 2 66.19 5.53 -50.40
N THR A 3 65.86 6.61 -49.65
CA THR A 3 64.83 6.93 -48.62
C THR A 3 63.40 6.42 -48.98
N PRO A 4 62.31 6.52 -48.15
CA PRO A 4 62.04 7.40 -46.97
C PRO A 4 61.41 6.71 -45.72
N ALA A 5 61.51 7.24 -44.49
CA ALA A 5 60.78 8.36 -43.87
C ALA A 5 59.24 8.26 -43.90
N ASN A 6 58.63 8.06 -42.71
CA ASN A 6 57.24 8.40 -42.33
C ASN A 6 57.30 8.63 -40.80
N ALA A 7 57.28 9.86 -40.25
CA ALA A 7 56.22 10.87 -40.24
C ALA A 7 54.93 10.40 -39.54
N SER A 8 54.84 10.80 -38.26
CA SER A 8 53.66 11.26 -37.49
C SER A 8 52.31 10.58 -37.71
N VAL A 9 51.64 10.18 -36.62
CA VAL A 9 50.35 10.75 -36.19
C VAL A 9 50.18 10.50 -34.67
N PHE A 10 50.09 11.58 -33.90
CA PHE A 10 49.44 11.62 -32.59
C PHE A 10 47.93 11.45 -32.83
N VAL A 11 47.30 10.47 -32.18
CA VAL A 11 45.86 10.52 -31.89
C VAL A 11 45.72 10.20 -30.42
N ASP A 12 45.59 11.25 -29.62
CA ASP A 12 44.82 11.19 -28.39
C ASP A 12 43.39 10.81 -28.81
N GLU A 13 42.93 9.64 -28.38
CA GLU A 13 41.52 9.26 -28.43
C GLU A 13 41.07 9.06 -26.99
N ASP A 14 40.86 10.21 -26.34
CA ASP A 14 39.74 10.48 -25.45
C ASP A 14 38.65 9.43 -25.62
N THR A 15 38.70 8.41 -24.76
CA THR A 15 37.63 7.42 -24.60
C THR A 15 36.40 8.19 -24.15
N THR A 16 35.62 8.53 -25.16
CA THR A 16 34.36 9.22 -25.08
C THR A 16 33.48 8.48 -24.10
N GLU A 17 33.05 9.18 -23.05
CA GLU A 17 31.99 8.71 -22.16
C GLU A 17 30.82 8.27 -23.04
N ALA A 18 30.65 6.95 -23.16
CA ALA A 18 29.56 6.36 -23.89
C ALA A 18 28.27 6.77 -23.17
N GLN A 19 27.62 7.80 -23.69
CA GLN A 19 26.24 8.16 -23.37
C GLN A 19 25.37 6.94 -23.63
N VAL A 20 25.03 6.25 -22.54
CA VAL A 20 24.02 5.19 -22.50
C VAL A 20 22.72 5.79 -23.04
N PRO A 21 22.03 5.12 -23.99
CA PRO A 21 20.83 5.66 -24.60
C PRO A 21 19.80 5.97 -23.53
N SER A 22 19.30 7.21 -23.53
CA SER A 22 18.20 7.67 -22.69
C SER A 22 16.93 6.97 -23.14
N ASP A 23 16.68 5.78 -22.62
CA ASP A 23 15.43 5.07 -22.83
C ASP A 23 14.27 5.85 -22.22
N ALA A 24 13.13 5.79 -22.92
CA ALA A 24 11.90 6.56 -22.73
C ALA A 24 11.12 6.30 -21.43
N ASN A 25 11.82 6.09 -20.31
CA ASN A 25 11.25 6.02 -18.99
C ASN A 25 11.38 7.40 -18.32
N ASN A 26 10.27 7.90 -17.79
CA ASN A 26 10.26 9.23 -17.16
C ASN A 26 10.94 9.23 -15.78
N ALA A 27 11.31 8.05 -15.28
CA ALA A 27 11.90 7.86 -13.96
C ALA A 27 13.34 7.35 -14.01
N GLU A 28 14.20 7.99 -13.22
CA GLU A 28 15.57 7.55 -12.98
C GLU A 28 15.58 6.32 -12.08
N ILE A 29 16.26 5.24 -12.50
CA ILE A 29 16.35 3.99 -11.75
C ILE A 29 17.78 3.83 -11.25
N VAL A 30 17.96 3.81 -9.92
CA VAL A 30 19.25 3.60 -9.27
C VAL A 30 19.24 2.27 -8.53
N VAL A 31 20.11 1.34 -8.96
CA VAL A 31 20.24 0.01 -8.35
C VAL A 31 21.54 -0.06 -7.54
N LYS A 32 21.41 -0.24 -6.22
CA LYS A 32 22.52 -0.33 -5.26
C LYS A 32 22.55 -1.72 -4.64
N GLY A 33 23.76 -2.30 -4.53
CA GLY A 33 24.00 -3.54 -3.80
C GLY A 33 24.75 -3.28 -2.50
N ARG A 34 24.19 -3.73 -1.37
CA ARG A 34 24.86 -3.73 -0.06
C ARG A 34 25.35 -5.14 0.22
N ASN A 35 26.67 -5.33 0.14
CA ASN A 35 27.37 -6.62 0.24
C ASN A 35 27.00 -7.62 -0.87
N VAL A 36 26.60 -7.12 -2.04
CA VAL A 36 26.19 -7.92 -3.19
C VAL A 36 26.66 -7.23 -4.46
N GLU A 37 27.28 -8.00 -5.36
CA GLU A 37 27.52 -7.57 -6.73
C GLU A 37 26.23 -7.71 -7.53
N VAL A 38 25.79 -6.62 -8.16
CA VAL A 38 24.54 -6.60 -8.94
C VAL A 38 24.87 -7.01 -10.38
N PRO A 39 24.39 -8.17 -10.86
CA PRO A 39 24.62 -8.57 -12.24
C PRO A 39 23.83 -7.70 -13.22
N ASP A 40 24.34 -7.53 -14.45
CA ASP A 40 23.67 -6.70 -15.46
C ASP A 40 22.30 -7.23 -15.89
N HIS A 41 22.15 -8.56 -15.96
CA HIS A 41 20.86 -9.18 -16.24
C HIS A 41 19.80 -8.82 -15.19
N PHE A 42 20.21 -8.61 -13.93
CA PHE A 42 19.31 -8.20 -12.87
C PHE A 42 18.88 -6.73 -13.05
N ARG A 43 19.78 -5.86 -13.53
CA ARG A 43 19.44 -4.47 -13.85
C ARG A 43 18.37 -4.39 -14.95
N VAL A 44 18.54 -5.16 -16.01
CA VAL A 44 17.56 -5.26 -17.11
C VAL A 44 16.22 -5.80 -16.60
N TYR A 45 16.25 -6.81 -15.72
CA TYR A 45 15.03 -7.36 -15.13
C TYR A 45 14.29 -6.34 -14.25
N VAL A 46 15.03 -5.57 -13.44
CA VAL A 46 14.48 -4.50 -12.60
C VAL A 46 13.87 -3.39 -13.46
N SER A 47 14.56 -2.95 -14.53
CA SER A 47 14.06 -1.89 -15.40
C SER A 47 12.77 -2.29 -16.11
N GLU A 48 12.68 -3.52 -16.63
CA GLU A 48 11.47 -4.02 -17.30
C GLU A 48 10.26 -4.06 -16.34
N LYS A 49 10.49 -4.51 -15.09
CA LYS A 49 9.42 -4.63 -14.09
C LYS A 49 9.00 -3.28 -13.52
N LEU A 50 9.94 -2.35 -13.28
CA LEU A 50 9.63 -0.99 -12.81
C LEU A 50 8.91 -0.17 -13.88
N ALA A 51 9.19 -0.38 -15.18
CA ALA A 51 8.44 0.25 -16.26
C ALA A 51 6.92 -0.08 -16.22
N ARG A 52 6.54 -1.24 -15.66
CA ARG A 52 5.12 -1.59 -15.45
C ARG A 52 4.49 -0.74 -14.34
N LEU A 53 5.27 -0.33 -13.34
CA LEU A 53 4.80 0.48 -12.20
C LEU A 53 4.56 1.95 -12.59
N GLU A 54 5.32 2.46 -13.57
CA GLU A 54 5.12 3.82 -14.12
C GLU A 54 3.70 4.03 -14.70
N ARG A 55 3.06 2.97 -15.19
CA ARG A 55 1.68 3.02 -15.70
C ARG A 55 0.66 3.43 -14.63
N PHE A 56 0.93 3.12 -13.36
CA PHE A 56 0.01 3.42 -12.27
C PHE A 56 0.14 4.87 -11.81
N ASP A 57 1.36 5.36 -11.64
CA ASP A 57 1.63 6.73 -11.23
C ASP A 57 2.72 7.37 -12.11
N PRO A 58 2.36 8.16 -13.15
CA PRO A 58 3.32 8.83 -14.04
C PRO A 58 4.09 9.97 -13.35
N THR A 59 3.76 10.23 -12.08
CA THR A 59 4.30 11.33 -11.28
C THR A 59 5.62 10.96 -10.58
N ILE A 60 6.00 9.68 -10.64
CA ILE A 60 7.24 9.17 -10.05
C ILE A 60 8.39 9.50 -11.00
N TYR A 61 9.48 10.05 -10.45
CA TYR A 61 10.67 10.43 -11.23
C TYR A 61 11.93 9.72 -10.75
N HIS A 62 11.92 9.04 -9.60
CA HIS A 62 13.11 8.38 -9.07
C HIS A 62 12.77 7.10 -8.30
N PHE A 63 13.47 6.02 -8.62
CA PHE A 63 13.41 4.73 -7.95
C PHE A 63 14.78 4.35 -7.38
N ASP A 64 14.88 4.34 -6.06
CA ASP A 64 16.03 3.77 -5.34
C ASP A 64 15.73 2.28 -5.05
N VAL A 65 16.54 1.38 -5.61
CA VAL A 65 16.47 -0.07 -5.35
C VAL A 65 17.73 -0.49 -4.59
N GLU A 66 17.56 -0.97 -3.36
CA GLU A 66 18.65 -1.47 -2.53
C GLU A 66 18.51 -2.98 -2.33
N LEU A 67 19.55 -3.72 -2.72
CA LEU A 67 19.68 -5.16 -2.49
C LEU A 67 20.58 -5.39 -1.28
N GLN A 68 20.15 -6.24 -0.37
CA GLN A 68 20.92 -6.63 0.80
C GLN A 68 20.95 -8.14 0.94
N HIS A 69 22.15 -8.70 1.11
CA HIS A 69 22.33 -10.10 1.48
C HIS A 69 22.73 -10.21 2.95
N GLU A 70 21.94 -10.93 3.75
CA GLU A 70 22.25 -11.27 5.13
C GLU A 70 22.90 -12.66 5.19
N ARG A 71 24.14 -12.73 5.71
CA ARG A 71 24.93 -13.97 5.81
C ARG A 71 24.51 -14.90 6.97
N ASN A 72 23.29 -14.75 7.49
CA ASN A 72 22.87 -15.47 8.70
C ASN A 72 22.27 -16.85 8.36
N ARG A 73 22.96 -17.93 8.74
CA ARG A 73 22.58 -19.32 8.41
C ARG A 73 21.22 -19.74 9.00
N ARG A 74 20.77 -19.12 10.09
CA ARG A 74 19.45 -19.40 10.71
C ARG A 74 18.29 -18.80 9.91
N GLN A 75 18.56 -17.75 9.13
CA GLN A 75 17.58 -17.02 8.34
C GLN A 75 17.73 -17.31 6.84
N ALA A 76 18.13 -18.54 6.48
CA ALA A 76 18.38 -18.93 5.09
C ALA A 76 17.17 -18.67 4.16
N LYS A 77 15.93 -18.75 4.68
CA LYS A 77 14.70 -18.48 3.93
C LYS A 77 14.41 -16.99 3.69
N SER A 78 15.09 -16.09 4.39
CA SER A 78 14.92 -14.63 4.30
C SER A 78 16.28 -13.93 4.15
N CYS A 79 17.25 -14.62 3.55
CA CYS A 79 18.62 -14.13 3.45
C CYS A 79 18.77 -12.98 2.44
N GLN A 80 17.88 -12.88 1.46
CA GLN A 80 17.87 -11.80 0.50
C GLN A 80 16.77 -10.81 0.86
N ARG A 81 17.15 -9.55 1.07
CA ARG A 81 16.25 -8.45 1.34
C ARG A 81 16.38 -7.41 0.24
N VAL A 82 15.23 -6.95 -0.26
CA VAL A 82 15.16 -5.88 -1.26
C VAL A 82 14.29 -4.77 -0.69
N GLU A 83 14.80 -3.55 -0.78
CA GLU A 83 14.08 -2.33 -0.43
C GLU A 83 13.94 -1.46 -1.67
N ILE A 84 12.72 -1.03 -1.96
CA ILE A 84 12.43 -0.11 -3.06
C ILE A 84 11.81 1.15 -2.47
N THR A 85 12.43 2.30 -2.76
CA THR A 85 11.89 3.62 -2.44
C THR A 85 11.56 4.36 -3.73
N ALA A 86 10.28 4.58 -3.97
CA ALA A 86 9.77 5.37 -5.08
C ALA A 86 9.52 6.82 -4.63
N ARG A 87 10.13 7.78 -5.33
CA ARG A 87 9.95 9.22 -5.10
C ARG A 87 9.24 9.84 -6.29
N GLY A 88 8.17 10.59 -6.00
CA GLY A 88 7.41 11.32 -7.00
C GLY A 88 6.93 12.67 -6.46
N LYS A 89 6.13 13.39 -7.25
CA LYS A 89 5.42 14.61 -6.80
C LYS A 89 4.25 14.22 -5.88
N GLY A 90 4.57 13.77 -4.67
CA GLY A 90 3.61 13.29 -3.68
C GLY A 90 4.29 12.57 -2.50
N PRO A 91 3.53 11.87 -1.65
CA PRO A 91 4.09 11.07 -0.56
C PRO A 91 5.05 10.00 -1.10
N VAL A 92 6.17 9.82 -0.40
CA VAL A 92 7.19 8.82 -0.71
C VAL A 92 6.64 7.43 -0.40
N VAL A 93 6.77 6.51 -1.36
CA VAL A 93 6.30 5.12 -1.21
C VAL A 93 7.51 4.21 -1.09
N ARG A 94 7.64 3.58 0.08
CA ARG A 94 8.66 2.58 0.35
C ARG A 94 8.03 1.20 0.46
N ALA A 95 8.71 0.16 -0.02
CA ALA A 95 8.33 -1.22 0.19
C ALA A 95 9.58 -2.08 0.44
N GLU A 96 9.41 -3.08 1.30
CA GLU A 96 10.47 -4.01 1.69
C GLU A 96 9.93 -5.43 1.63
N ALA A 97 10.76 -6.37 1.17
CA ALA A 97 10.50 -7.78 1.28
C ALA A 97 11.81 -8.56 1.38
N SER A 98 11.71 -9.69 2.07
CA SER A 98 12.78 -10.67 2.23
C SER A 98 12.34 -12.01 1.66
N ALA A 99 13.25 -12.72 0.98
CA ALA A 99 13.02 -14.07 0.46
C ALA A 99 14.33 -14.87 0.43
N ASP A 100 14.26 -16.07 -0.14
CA ASP A 100 15.37 -16.99 -0.39
C ASP A 100 16.25 -16.56 -1.58
N SER A 101 15.66 -15.88 -2.58
CA SER A 101 16.33 -15.37 -3.78
C SER A 101 16.01 -13.90 -4.04
N PHE A 102 16.92 -13.17 -4.70
CA PHE A 102 16.69 -11.77 -5.09
C PHE A 102 15.48 -11.62 -6.02
N TYR A 103 15.25 -12.59 -6.91
CA TYR A 103 14.09 -12.57 -7.81
C TYR A 103 12.78 -12.68 -7.00
N ALA A 104 12.70 -13.64 -6.09
CA ALA A 104 11.53 -13.85 -5.24
C ALA A 104 11.27 -12.65 -4.31
N ALA A 105 12.33 -12.08 -3.75
CA ALA A 105 12.24 -10.87 -2.94
C ALA A 105 11.73 -9.70 -3.79
N PHE A 106 12.31 -9.48 -4.98
CA PHE A 106 11.93 -8.39 -5.87
C PHE A 106 10.49 -8.49 -6.36
N GLU A 107 9.99 -9.67 -6.73
CA GLU A 107 8.58 -9.85 -7.10
C GLU A 107 7.65 -9.57 -5.92
N SER A 108 8.03 -10.01 -4.72
CA SER A 108 7.28 -9.72 -3.49
C SER A 108 7.26 -8.21 -3.16
N VAL A 109 8.36 -7.50 -3.35
CA VAL A 109 8.40 -6.03 -3.19
C VAL A 109 7.55 -5.35 -4.25
N THR A 110 7.64 -5.78 -5.50
CA THR A 110 6.89 -5.21 -6.63
C THR A 110 5.38 -5.29 -6.38
N ALA A 111 4.87 -6.45 -5.95
CA ALA A 111 3.46 -6.62 -5.61
C ALA A 111 3.00 -5.72 -4.44
N LYS A 112 3.86 -5.56 -3.42
CA LYS A 112 3.61 -4.63 -2.30
C LYS A 112 3.59 -3.17 -2.78
N LEU A 113 4.52 -2.79 -3.66
CA LEU A 113 4.63 -1.44 -4.19
C LEU A 113 3.42 -1.10 -5.08
N GLU A 114 3.02 -2.01 -5.97
CA GLU A 114 1.84 -1.88 -6.82
C GLU A 114 0.58 -1.62 -5.99
N SER A 115 0.37 -2.42 -4.94
CA SER A 115 -0.77 -2.25 -4.02
C SER A 115 -0.77 -0.88 -3.33
N ARG A 116 0.41 -0.38 -2.93
CA ARG A 116 0.55 0.94 -2.29
C ARG A 116 0.33 2.09 -3.27
N LEU A 117 0.85 1.98 -4.50
CA LEU A 117 0.66 2.97 -5.56
C LEU A 117 -0.81 3.06 -5.96
N ARG A 118 -1.49 1.92 -6.13
CA ARG A 118 -2.92 1.87 -6.42
C ARG A 118 -3.75 2.57 -5.33
N ARG A 119 -3.52 2.24 -4.05
CA ARG A 119 -4.21 2.91 -2.92
C ARG A 119 -3.96 4.41 -2.89
N THR A 120 -2.74 4.85 -3.19
CA THR A 120 -2.39 6.27 -3.20
C THR A 120 -3.07 7.00 -4.36
N LYS A 121 -3.10 6.39 -5.55
CA LYS A 121 -3.82 6.90 -6.71
C LYS A 121 -5.33 6.99 -6.45
N ASP A 122 -5.91 5.95 -5.89
CA ASP A 122 -7.33 5.91 -5.53
C ASP A 122 -7.65 7.01 -4.51
N ARG A 123 -6.81 7.19 -3.47
CA ARG A 123 -6.97 8.27 -2.50
C ARG A 123 -6.88 9.67 -3.13
N ARG A 124 -5.98 9.87 -4.10
CA ARG A 124 -5.88 11.14 -4.84
C ARG A 124 -7.09 11.38 -5.75
N LYS A 125 -7.67 10.32 -6.32
CA LYS A 125 -8.90 10.39 -7.13
C LYS A 125 -10.12 10.73 -6.27
N VAL A 126 -10.15 10.30 -5.02
CA VAL A 126 -11.22 10.57 -4.05
C VAL A 126 -11.04 11.97 -3.45
N HIS A 127 -10.96 13.03 -4.26
CA HIS A 127 -11.14 14.40 -3.77
C HIS A 127 -11.64 15.38 -4.86
N TYR A 128 -12.94 15.70 -4.78
CA TYR A 128 -13.42 17.09 -4.82
C TYR A 128 -14.78 17.19 -4.07
N GLY A 129 -14.75 17.49 -2.76
CA GLY A 129 -15.93 17.90 -1.98
C GLY A 129 -17.04 16.86 -1.74
N GLU A 130 -18.25 17.34 -1.40
CA GLU A 130 -19.51 16.58 -1.19
C GLU A 130 -20.00 15.78 -2.41
N LYS A 131 -19.28 15.81 -3.53
CA LYS A 131 -19.64 15.11 -4.77
C LYS A 131 -18.80 13.86 -4.94
N THR A 132 -18.93 12.91 -4.03
CA THR A 132 -18.51 11.53 -4.30
C THR A 132 -19.45 10.96 -5.37
N PRO A 133 -18.94 10.49 -6.53
CA PRO A 133 -19.79 9.83 -7.52
C PRO A 133 -20.41 8.59 -6.88
N VAL A 134 -21.72 8.41 -7.12
CA VAL A 134 -22.50 7.25 -6.72
C VAL A 134 -21.73 6.00 -7.12
N SER A 135 -21.39 5.16 -6.14
CA SER A 135 -20.61 3.95 -6.40
C SER A 135 -21.43 3.00 -7.29
N VAL A 136 -20.77 2.16 -8.07
CA VAL A 136 -21.45 1.20 -8.97
C VAL A 136 -22.42 0.31 -8.17
N ALA A 137 -22.05 -0.04 -6.94
CA ALA A 137 -22.92 -0.75 -6.00
C ALA A 137 -24.16 0.06 -5.58
N GLN A 138 -24.03 1.37 -5.42
CA GLN A 138 -25.15 2.26 -5.10
C GLN A 138 -26.08 2.47 -6.31
N ALA A 139 -25.56 2.41 -7.54
CA ALA A 139 -26.36 2.49 -8.77
C ALA A 139 -27.14 1.18 -9.04
N THR A 140 -26.56 0.01 -8.73
CA THR A 140 -27.22 -1.30 -8.91
C THR A 140 -28.12 -1.68 -7.73
N ALA A 141 -27.92 -1.11 -6.54
CA ALA A 141 -28.79 -1.31 -5.39
C ALA A 141 -30.24 -0.83 -5.60
N ALA A 142 -30.47 0.13 -6.51
CA ALA A 142 -31.82 0.56 -6.86
C ALA A 142 -32.57 -0.49 -7.71
N LEU A 143 -31.85 -1.26 -8.54
CA LEU A 143 -32.42 -2.32 -9.38
C LEU A 143 -32.64 -3.63 -8.59
N ALA A 144 -31.84 -3.88 -7.56
CA ALA A 144 -32.00 -5.06 -6.70
C ALA A 144 -33.19 -4.98 -5.72
N ARG A 145 -33.84 -3.81 -5.59
CA ARG A 145 -34.98 -3.61 -4.68
C ARG A 145 -36.33 -4.03 -5.26
N ASP A 146 -36.42 -4.29 -6.56
CA ASP A 146 -37.70 -4.59 -7.23
C ASP A 146 -38.04 -6.09 -7.28
N ASP A 147 -37.17 -6.96 -6.77
CA ASP A 147 -37.42 -8.41 -6.71
C ASP A 147 -37.87 -8.82 -5.31
N THR A 148 -39.04 -8.34 -4.91
CA THR A 148 -39.75 -8.83 -3.72
C THR A 148 -40.44 -10.14 -4.05
N LEU A 149 -39.72 -11.27 -4.00
CA LEU A 149 -40.32 -12.59 -3.81
C LEU A 149 -39.42 -13.44 -2.89
N ALA A 150 -39.96 -13.72 -1.71
CA ALA A 150 -39.37 -14.61 -0.70
C ALA A 150 -39.17 -16.05 -1.22
N ILE A 151 -38.16 -16.77 -0.70
CA ILE A 151 -38.21 -18.15 -0.16
C ILE A 151 -36.82 -18.53 0.42
N ASP A 152 -36.84 -18.91 1.70
CA ASP A 152 -36.15 -19.98 2.47
C ASP A 152 -34.67 -20.40 2.22
N HIS A 153 -34.08 -20.86 3.33
CA HIS A 153 -32.70 -21.28 3.59
C HIS A 153 -31.95 -22.11 2.53
N GLY A 154 -30.64 -21.83 2.38
CA GLY A 154 -29.64 -22.84 2.03
C GLY A 154 -28.48 -22.37 1.15
N LEU A 155 -27.33 -22.09 1.78
CA LEU A 155 -25.97 -22.13 1.22
C LEU A 155 -25.72 -21.41 -0.12
N SER A 156 -25.06 -20.26 -0.04
CA SER A 156 -24.12 -19.81 -1.07
C SER A 156 -22.97 -19.06 -0.40
N LEU A 157 -21.92 -19.82 -0.07
CA LEU A 157 -20.57 -19.29 -0.08
C LEU A 157 -20.30 -18.87 -1.53
N ASP A 158 -20.04 -17.59 -1.80
CA ASP A 158 -19.11 -17.16 -2.86
C ASP A 158 -18.90 -15.63 -2.83
N GLY A 159 -17.68 -15.22 -2.47
CA GLY A 159 -17.05 -14.03 -3.06
C GLY A 159 -17.07 -12.72 -2.28
N GLU A 160 -16.82 -12.71 -0.96
CA GLU A 160 -16.53 -11.47 -0.23
C GLU A 160 -15.18 -10.89 -0.72
N ALA A 161 -15.22 -9.93 -1.64
CA ALA A 161 -14.06 -9.14 -1.98
C ALA A 161 -13.56 -8.46 -0.69
N PRO A 162 -12.26 -8.52 -0.37
CA PRO A 162 -11.75 -7.98 0.89
C PRO A 162 -12.13 -6.49 0.97
N PRO A 163 -12.77 -6.03 2.06
CA PRO A 163 -13.15 -4.64 2.19
C PRO A 163 -11.92 -3.77 1.98
N GLY A 164 -11.98 -2.91 0.97
CA GLY A 164 -10.93 -1.95 0.70
C GLY A 164 -10.71 -1.09 1.96
N PRO A 165 -9.47 -0.68 2.27
CA PRO A 165 -9.20 0.13 3.45
C PRO A 165 -10.00 1.45 3.37
N GLY A 166 -10.88 1.68 4.36
CA GLY A 166 -11.60 2.95 4.53
C GLY A 166 -13.12 2.92 4.32
N GLN A 167 -13.74 1.77 4.04
CA GLN A 167 -15.20 1.67 3.94
C GLN A 167 -15.83 1.63 5.35
N ILE A 168 -16.70 2.60 5.65
CA ILE A 168 -17.59 2.51 6.83
C ILE A 168 -18.63 1.44 6.50
N VAL A 169 -18.44 0.23 7.02
CA VAL A 169 -19.24 -0.97 6.71
C VAL A 169 -20.67 -0.85 7.25
N ARG A 170 -20.87 -0.08 8.33
CA ARG A 170 -22.17 0.08 8.97
C ARG A 170 -22.24 1.42 9.71
N THR A 171 -23.24 2.22 9.37
CA THR A 171 -23.60 3.43 10.13
C THR A 171 -24.84 3.12 10.95
N LYS A 172 -24.73 3.13 12.28
CA LYS A 172 -25.89 3.05 13.18
C LYS A 172 -26.04 4.41 13.86
N VAL A 173 -27.20 5.04 13.67
CA VAL A 173 -27.61 6.22 14.42
C VAL A 173 -28.42 5.72 15.61
N HIS A 174 -27.87 5.88 16.80
CA HIS A 174 -28.55 5.50 18.04
C HIS A 174 -29.16 6.75 18.66
N SER A 175 -30.49 6.84 18.68
CA SER A 175 -31.20 7.80 19.53
C SER A 175 -31.25 7.18 20.93
N ALA A 176 -30.44 7.69 21.85
CA ALA A 176 -30.33 7.17 23.20
C ALA A 176 -30.99 8.12 24.20
N GLU A 177 -31.82 7.57 25.09
CA GLU A 177 -32.27 8.30 26.29
C GLU A 177 -31.07 8.50 27.25
N PRO A 178 -31.00 9.62 27.98
CA PRO A 178 -29.93 9.84 28.95
C PRO A 178 -29.91 8.73 30.02
N MET A 179 -28.82 7.97 30.08
CA MET A 179 -28.62 6.86 31.02
C MET A 179 -27.33 7.04 31.82
N THR A 180 -27.20 6.35 32.94
CA THR A 180 -25.98 6.42 33.77
C THR A 180 -24.88 5.51 33.20
N VAL A 181 -23.65 5.69 33.68
CA VAL A 181 -22.51 4.84 33.27
C VAL A 181 -22.76 3.37 33.63
N ASP A 182 -23.37 3.11 34.79
CA ASP A 182 -23.65 1.76 35.27
C ASP A 182 -24.74 1.08 34.43
N ASP A 183 -25.77 1.83 34.02
CA ASP A 183 -26.81 1.33 33.11
C ASP A 183 -26.21 0.97 31.74
N ALA A 184 -25.30 1.81 31.22
CA ALA A 184 -24.61 1.54 29.96
C ALA A 184 -23.70 0.31 30.02
N LEU A 185 -23.07 0.05 31.18
CA LEU A 185 -22.31 -1.18 31.43
C LEU A 185 -23.20 -2.42 31.40
N TYR A 186 -24.36 -2.34 32.06
CA TYR A 186 -25.34 -3.43 32.08
C TYR A 186 -25.83 -3.78 30.67
N GLU A 187 -26.18 -2.77 29.87
CA GLU A 187 -26.60 -2.96 28.48
C GLU A 187 -25.47 -3.48 27.58
N MET A 188 -24.23 -3.03 27.81
CA MET A 188 -23.05 -3.54 27.11
C MET A 188 -22.84 -5.05 27.36
N GLU A 189 -23.02 -5.50 28.61
CA GLU A 189 -22.94 -6.91 28.99
C GLU A 189 -24.10 -7.73 28.41
N LEU A 190 -25.31 -7.17 28.42
CA LEU A 190 -26.51 -7.82 27.89
C LEU A 190 -26.44 -8.05 26.38
N VAL A 191 -25.95 -7.05 25.64
CA VAL A 191 -25.78 -7.13 24.18
C VAL A 191 -24.50 -7.90 23.81
N GLY A 192 -23.54 -8.02 24.72
CA GLY A 192 -22.28 -8.73 24.50
C GLY A 192 -21.34 -8.03 23.52
N HIS A 193 -21.36 -6.70 23.46
CA HIS A 193 -20.47 -5.90 22.61
C HIS A 193 -19.26 -5.35 23.39
N ASP A 194 -18.16 -5.10 22.68
CA ASP A 194 -16.92 -4.61 23.28
C ASP A 194 -16.97 -3.10 23.63
N PHE A 195 -17.91 -2.36 23.04
CA PHE A 195 -18.14 -0.96 23.33
C PHE A 195 -19.63 -0.61 23.24
N TYR A 196 -20.05 0.39 24.01
CA TYR A 196 -21.43 0.89 24.04
C TYR A 196 -21.42 2.43 24.05
N LEU A 197 -22.12 3.03 23.08
CA LEU A 197 -22.30 4.48 22.95
C LEU A 197 -23.61 4.88 23.62
N PHE A 198 -23.56 5.80 24.58
CA PHE A 198 -24.71 6.28 25.33
C PHE A 198 -24.62 7.79 25.58
N HIS A 199 -25.71 8.36 26.05
CA HIS A 199 -25.77 9.75 26.49
C HIS A 199 -25.74 9.79 28.03
N ASP A 200 -24.69 10.36 28.60
CA ASP A 200 -24.46 10.38 30.05
C ASP A 200 -25.41 11.38 30.73
N LYS A 201 -26.26 10.88 31.63
CA LYS A 201 -27.25 11.68 32.36
C LYS A 201 -26.62 12.70 33.32
N GLU A 202 -25.43 12.43 33.85
CA GLU A 202 -24.80 13.34 34.82
C GLU A 202 -24.09 14.50 34.15
N THR A 203 -23.49 14.24 32.98
CA THR A 203 -22.65 15.21 32.28
C THR A 203 -23.31 15.82 31.05
N ASP A 204 -24.50 15.33 30.68
CA ASP A 204 -25.28 15.72 29.49
C ASP A 204 -24.45 15.63 28.19
N ARG A 205 -23.65 14.56 28.08
CA ARG A 205 -22.66 14.40 27.01
C ARG A 205 -22.69 13.00 26.39
N PRO A 206 -22.45 12.89 25.07
CA PRO A 206 -22.23 11.60 24.44
C PRO A 206 -20.93 10.97 24.95
N SER A 207 -21.07 9.75 25.45
CA SER A 207 -20.02 8.99 26.12
C SER A 207 -19.99 7.55 25.61
N VAL A 208 -18.82 6.92 25.62
CA VAL A 208 -18.62 5.53 25.18
C VAL A 208 -17.95 4.76 26.30
N VAL A 209 -18.58 3.66 26.72
CA VAL A 209 -17.94 2.64 27.57
C VAL A 209 -17.34 1.56 26.69
N TYR A 210 -16.18 1.02 27.06
CA TYR A 210 -15.56 -0.10 26.36
C TYR A 210 -14.79 -1.03 27.31
N ARG A 211 -14.63 -2.29 26.91
CA ARG A 211 -13.89 -3.31 27.66
C ARG A 211 -12.38 -3.15 27.45
N ARG A 212 -11.61 -3.25 28.54
CA ARG A 212 -10.14 -3.27 28.56
C ARG A 212 -9.65 -4.66 28.98
N HIS A 213 -8.36 -4.93 28.79
CA HIS A 213 -7.76 -6.20 29.20
C HIS A 213 -7.89 -6.42 30.71
N ALA A 214 -8.01 -7.67 31.15
CA ALA A 214 -8.13 -8.07 32.57
C ALA A 214 -9.43 -7.66 33.30
N PHE A 215 -10.57 -7.61 32.60
CA PHE A 215 -11.90 -7.26 33.15
C PHE A 215 -12.06 -5.80 33.60
N ASP A 216 -11.15 -4.92 33.19
CA ASP A 216 -11.28 -3.49 33.43
C ASP A 216 -12.22 -2.84 32.40
N TYR A 217 -12.91 -1.77 32.81
CA TYR A 217 -13.76 -0.96 31.94
C TYR A 217 -13.17 0.44 31.73
N GLY A 218 -13.28 0.97 30.51
CA GLY A 218 -12.85 2.31 30.13
C GLY A 218 -14.03 3.19 29.70
N LEU A 219 -13.91 4.50 29.94
CA LEU A 219 -14.92 5.49 29.58
C LEU A 219 -14.27 6.62 28.75
N ILE A 220 -14.86 6.92 27.59
CA ILE A 220 -14.46 8.02 26.70
C ILE A 220 -15.61 9.01 26.64
N ARG A 221 -15.34 10.29 26.88
CA ARG A 221 -16.33 11.37 26.77
C ARG A 221 -15.87 12.39 25.73
N LEU A 222 -16.81 12.99 25.01
CA LEU A 222 -16.53 14.15 24.15
C LEU A 222 -16.63 15.45 24.96
N ALA A 223 -15.67 16.34 24.75
CA ALA A 223 -15.48 17.57 25.52
C ALA A 223 -16.33 18.73 24.99
#